data_AF-A0A8S3F239-F1
#
_entry.id   AF-A0A8S3F239-F1
#
_cell.length_a   1.000
_cell.length_b   1.000
_cell.length_c   1.000
_cell.angle_alpha   90.00
_cell.angle_beta   90.00
_cell.angle_gamma   90.00
#
_symmetry.space_group_name_H-M   'P 1'
#
loop_
_entity.id
_entity.type
_entity.pdbx_description
1 polymer ?
#
loop_
_entity_poly.entity_id
_entity_poly.type
_entity_poly.pdbx_seq_one_letter_code
_entity_poly.pdbx_strand_id
1 'polypeptide(L)'
;MKLCLVLILKLILCSSTGTKPKLTLNEYFDFTNYPSLSLSPSGQHLLIQSKFPSWNSNSYENSLWLYNIETKKKQLITRALSESLKPQWSPSGNWIAFLLDHNSIPSSDKYSKVNEYIYLYSVISNEWLPIDIGKETPLALTWSNDDFSLYFVTFASMSPKEDANLQKVEWKDVIQYRLSKSNEGSSIHRIDIETNNQTSSTKRYLIKNVPFLITELLFVPFEEKLVLMSFSTVFAKMDVIEIYSLNLKNVSTLSRLTSND
;
A
#
# COMPACT_ATOMS: atom_id res chain seq x y z
N MET A 1 -70.18 7.47 -11.79
CA MET A 1 -69.48 7.60 -10.48
C MET A 1 -69.15 6.24 -9.87
N LYS A 2 -68.50 5.34 -10.63
CA LYS A 2 -68.12 3.97 -10.22
C LYS A 2 -66.91 3.53 -11.08
N LEU A 3 -65.76 4.17 -10.92
CA LEU A 3 -64.50 3.66 -11.51
C LEU A 3 -63.22 4.25 -10.86
N CYS A 4 -63.28 4.75 -9.62
CA CYS A 4 -62.09 5.25 -8.92
C CYS A 4 -61.67 4.38 -7.73
N LEU A 5 -62.46 3.37 -7.35
CA LEU A 5 -62.24 2.64 -6.09
C LEU A 5 -61.38 1.37 -6.22
N VAL A 6 -61.03 0.94 -7.44
CA VAL A 6 -60.31 -0.34 -7.66
C VAL A 6 -58.80 -0.16 -7.80
N LEU A 7 -58.30 1.07 -8.01
CA LEU A 7 -56.86 1.31 -8.19
C LEU A 7 -56.09 1.56 -6.87
N ILE A 8 -56.77 1.77 -5.75
CA ILE A 8 -56.13 2.06 -4.45
C ILE A 8 -55.78 0.78 -3.67
N LEU A 9 -56.33 -0.38 -4.05
CA LEU A 9 -56.16 -1.64 -3.30
C LEU A 9 -54.99 -2.54 -3.78
N LYS A 10 -54.08 -2.03 -4.63
CA LYS A 10 -52.90 -2.78 -5.10
C LYS A 10 -51.55 -2.31 -4.56
N LEU A 11 -51.53 -1.33 -3.66
CA LEU A 11 -50.30 -0.73 -3.11
C LEU A 11 -49.92 -1.21 -1.70
N ILE A 12 -50.64 -2.15 -1.13
CA ILE A 12 -50.36 -2.65 0.23
C ILE A 12 -50.11 -4.14 0.09
N LEU A 13 -48.84 -4.55 0.05
CA LEU A 13 -48.29 -5.84 0.51
C LEU A 13 -46.90 -6.05 -0.12
N CYS A 14 -45.93 -5.25 0.32
CA CYS A 14 -44.56 -5.73 0.45
C CYS A 14 -43.85 -4.96 1.56
N SER A 15 -44.40 -5.06 2.77
CA SER A 15 -43.60 -4.80 3.96
C SER A 15 -42.88 -6.10 4.27
N SER A 16 -41.75 -6.36 3.61
CA SER A 16 -40.81 -7.36 4.12
C SER A 16 -40.16 -6.79 5.39
N THR A 17 -40.88 -6.78 6.51
CA THR A 17 -40.26 -6.65 7.83
C THR A 17 -39.64 -8.00 8.18
N GLY A 18 -38.70 -8.44 7.35
CA GLY A 18 -37.80 -9.52 7.72
C GLY A 18 -36.97 -8.98 8.88
N THR A 19 -37.25 -9.46 10.09
CA THR A 19 -36.38 -9.21 11.24
C THR A 19 -35.00 -9.73 10.86
N LYS A 20 -34.04 -8.82 10.65
CA LYS A 20 -32.66 -9.21 10.36
C LYS A 20 -32.18 -10.14 11.47
N PRO A 21 -31.49 -11.25 11.15
CA PRO A 21 -30.97 -12.15 12.17
C PRO A 21 -30.08 -11.38 13.14
N LYS A 22 -30.07 -11.81 14.42
CA LYS A 22 -29.16 -11.23 15.42
C LYS A 22 -27.74 -11.62 15.04
N LEU A 23 -26.84 -10.64 15.05
CA LEU A 23 -25.42 -10.85 14.81
C LEU A 23 -24.87 -11.87 15.82
N THR A 24 -24.26 -12.94 15.32
CA THR A 24 -23.59 -13.94 16.14
C THR A 24 -22.11 -13.59 16.35
N LEU A 25 -21.48 -14.19 17.36
CA LEU A 25 -20.06 -13.99 17.62
C LEU A 25 -19.19 -14.50 16.45
N ASN A 26 -19.59 -15.61 15.81
CA ASN A 26 -18.89 -16.15 14.65
C ASN A 26 -18.96 -15.16 13.48
N GLU A 27 -20.14 -14.62 13.16
CA GLU A 27 -20.27 -13.59 12.11
C GLU A 27 -19.49 -12.32 12.42
N TYR A 28 -19.41 -11.93 13.71
CA TYR A 28 -18.58 -10.80 14.12
C TYR A 28 -17.09 -11.04 13.88
N PHE A 29 -16.60 -12.28 14.06
CA PHE A 29 -15.19 -12.59 13.81
C PHE A 29 -14.92 -12.88 12.33
N ASP A 30 -15.84 -13.51 11.62
CA ASP A 30 -15.73 -13.92 10.20
C ASP A 30 -15.94 -12.77 9.20
N PHE A 31 -16.20 -11.56 9.68
CA PHE A 31 -16.48 -10.43 8.80
C PHE A 31 -15.29 -10.11 7.87
N THR A 32 -15.63 -9.79 6.63
CA THR A 32 -14.66 -9.31 5.64
C THR A 32 -14.58 -7.79 5.70
N ASN A 33 -13.37 -7.28 5.88
CA ASN A 33 -13.04 -5.88 5.77
C ASN A 33 -12.68 -5.52 4.32
N TYR A 34 -12.94 -4.27 3.96
CA TYR A 34 -12.52 -3.70 2.67
C TYR A 34 -11.65 -2.46 2.92
N PRO A 35 -10.36 -2.63 3.26
CA PRO A 35 -9.52 -1.53 3.74
C PRO A 35 -9.26 -0.43 2.71
N SER A 36 -9.36 -0.76 1.42
CA SER A 36 -9.04 0.17 0.32
C SER A 36 -9.91 -0.10 -0.90
N LEU A 37 -10.34 0.99 -1.53
CA LEU A 37 -11.10 1.02 -2.77
C LEU A 37 -10.50 2.13 -3.64
N SER A 38 -10.17 1.83 -4.90
CA SER A 38 -9.59 2.82 -5.80
C SER A 38 -10.10 2.65 -7.23
N LEU A 39 -10.68 3.72 -7.77
CA LEU A 39 -11.18 3.75 -9.15
C LEU A 39 -10.00 3.95 -10.12
N SER A 40 -9.96 3.18 -11.21
CA SER A 40 -9.00 3.41 -12.29
C SER A 40 -9.16 4.82 -12.87
N PRO A 41 -8.11 5.45 -13.40
CA PRO A 41 -8.19 6.78 -14.03
C PRO A 41 -9.30 6.92 -15.08
N SER A 42 -9.58 5.86 -15.85
CA SER A 42 -10.64 5.84 -16.86
C SER A 42 -12.06 5.67 -16.30
N GLY A 43 -12.20 5.37 -15.01
CA GLY A 43 -13.49 5.10 -14.36
C GLY A 43 -14.11 3.74 -14.68
N GLN A 44 -13.42 2.85 -15.42
CA GLN A 44 -14.00 1.58 -15.88
C GLN A 44 -13.77 0.41 -14.91
N HIS A 45 -12.72 0.49 -14.09
CA HIS A 45 -12.35 -0.55 -13.16
C HIS A 45 -12.26 -0.02 -11.73
N LEU A 46 -12.69 -0.83 -10.77
CA LEU A 46 -12.55 -0.59 -9.35
C LEU A 46 -11.58 -1.63 -8.78
N LEU A 47 -10.51 -1.15 -8.17
CA LEU A 47 -9.57 -1.95 -7.39
C LEU A 47 -10.08 -2.07 -5.96
N ILE A 48 -10.20 -3.30 -5.47
CA ILE A 48 -10.78 -3.60 -4.17
C ILE A 48 -9.80 -4.44 -3.36
N GLN A 49 -9.40 -3.94 -2.20
CA GLN A 49 -8.72 -4.75 -1.20
C GLN A 49 -9.77 -5.38 -0.29
N SER A 50 -9.64 -6.69 -0.02
CA SER A 50 -10.45 -7.37 0.99
C SER A 50 -9.55 -8.09 1.99
N LYS A 51 -9.88 -8.01 3.27
CA LYS A 51 -9.18 -8.67 4.37
C LYS A 51 -10.16 -9.51 5.18
N PHE A 52 -9.88 -10.79 5.35
CA PHE A 52 -10.75 -11.69 6.11
C PHE A 52 -9.92 -12.67 6.94
N PRO A 53 -10.44 -13.16 8.08
CA PRO A 53 -9.70 -14.10 8.92
C PRO A 53 -9.54 -15.46 8.22
N SER A 54 -8.36 -16.05 8.36
CA SER A 54 -8.07 -17.43 8.02
C SER A 54 -7.76 -18.22 9.29
N TRP A 55 -8.77 -18.94 9.79
CA TRP A 55 -8.68 -19.70 11.03
C TRP A 55 -7.63 -20.81 10.98
N ASN A 56 -7.45 -21.45 9.82
CA ASN A 56 -6.48 -22.54 9.64
C ASN A 56 -5.04 -22.08 9.85
N SER A 57 -4.72 -20.84 9.45
CA SER A 57 -3.39 -20.25 9.57
C SER A 57 -3.26 -19.31 10.77
N ASN A 58 -4.33 -19.11 11.55
CA ASN A 58 -4.40 -18.12 12.62
C ASN A 58 -3.88 -16.74 12.15
N SER A 59 -4.28 -16.34 10.95
CA SER A 59 -3.82 -15.11 10.28
C SER A 59 -4.99 -14.44 9.55
N TYR A 60 -4.71 -13.33 8.88
CA TYR A 60 -5.65 -12.74 7.92
C TYR A 60 -5.19 -13.04 6.50
N GLU A 61 -6.14 -13.27 5.60
CA GLU A 61 -5.90 -13.32 4.17
C GLU A 61 -6.26 -11.96 3.55
N ASN A 62 -5.35 -11.41 2.77
CA ASN A 62 -5.49 -10.13 2.10
C ASN A 62 -5.54 -10.36 0.60
N SER A 63 -6.69 -10.08 0.01
CA SER A 63 -6.91 -10.23 -1.42
C SER A 63 -7.01 -8.89 -2.12
N LEU A 64 -6.51 -8.86 -3.36
CA LEU A 64 -6.68 -7.74 -4.29
C LEU A 64 -7.58 -8.20 -5.45
N TRP A 65 -8.65 -7.45 -5.68
CA TRP A 65 -9.64 -7.75 -6.71
C TRP A 65 -9.77 -6.59 -7.69
N LEU A 66 -9.99 -6.94 -8.95
CA LEU A 66 -10.34 -6.02 -10.00
C LEU A 66 -11.82 -6.21 -10.36
N TYR A 67 -12.61 -5.15 -10.28
CA TYR A 67 -14.01 -5.16 -10.65
C TYR A 67 -14.26 -4.27 -11.86
N ASN A 68 -14.77 -4.85 -12.95
CA ASN A 68 -15.16 -4.10 -14.13
C ASN A 68 -16.61 -3.60 -13.96
N ILE A 69 -16.79 -2.28 -14.05
CA ILE A 69 -18.05 -1.60 -13.70
C ILE A 69 -19.15 -1.89 -14.72
N GLU A 70 -18.82 -1.93 -16.00
CA GLU A 70 -19.78 -2.16 -17.08
C GLU A 70 -20.28 -3.61 -17.09
N THR A 71 -19.35 -4.56 -17.12
CA THR A 71 -19.66 -5.99 -17.21
C THR A 71 -20.08 -6.60 -15.86
N LYS A 72 -19.88 -5.87 -14.76
CA LYS A 72 -20.11 -6.32 -13.37
C LYS A 72 -19.30 -7.56 -12.99
N LYS A 73 -18.20 -7.82 -13.70
CA LYS A 73 -17.32 -8.97 -13.44
C LYS A 73 -16.26 -8.61 -12.43
N LYS A 74 -16.02 -9.53 -11.48
CA LYS A 74 -14.90 -9.46 -10.54
C LYS A 74 -13.82 -10.46 -10.95
N GLN A 75 -12.56 -10.05 -10.81
CA GLN A 75 -11.39 -10.85 -11.08
C GLN A 75 -10.45 -10.78 -9.87
N LEU A 76 -9.93 -11.93 -9.45
CA LEU A 76 -8.95 -12.01 -8.38
C LEU A 76 -7.56 -11.75 -8.97
N ILE A 77 -6.82 -10.79 -8.42
CA ILE A 77 -5.41 -10.57 -8.76
C ILE A 77 -4.54 -11.43 -7.83
N THR A 78 -4.69 -11.30 -6.52
CA THR A 78 -3.91 -12.07 -5.53
C THR A 78 -4.69 -12.30 -4.23
N ARG A 79 -4.27 -13.31 -3.46
CA ARG A 79 -4.68 -13.60 -2.07
C ARG A 79 -3.58 -13.34 -1.03
N ALA A 80 -2.41 -12.94 -1.49
CA ALA A 80 -1.24 -12.67 -0.67
C ALA A 80 -0.85 -11.20 -0.79
N LEU A 81 -1.80 -10.28 -0.73
CA LEU A 81 -1.49 -8.85 -0.76
C LEU A 81 -0.85 -8.44 0.57
N SER A 82 0.31 -7.79 0.51
CA SER A 82 0.93 -7.23 1.71
C SER A 82 0.24 -5.93 2.14
N GLU A 83 0.15 -5.71 3.45
CA GLU A 83 -0.39 -4.48 4.03
C GLU A 83 0.67 -3.37 4.13
N SER A 84 1.95 -3.69 3.93
CA SER A 84 3.05 -2.74 4.06
C SER A 84 3.04 -1.66 2.98
N LEU A 85 2.38 -1.91 1.84
CA LEU A 85 2.30 -0.96 0.73
C LEU A 85 0.89 -0.94 0.13
N LYS A 86 0.29 0.25 0.05
CA LYS A 86 -1.03 0.43 -0.58
C LYS A 86 -0.91 0.22 -2.10
N PRO A 87 -1.81 -0.58 -2.72
CA PRO A 87 -1.85 -0.72 -4.17
C PRO A 87 -2.16 0.60 -4.87
N GLN A 88 -1.51 0.88 -6.00
CA GLN A 88 -1.72 2.10 -6.76
C GLN A 88 -1.82 1.86 -8.27
N TRP A 89 -2.80 2.53 -8.89
CA TRP A 89 -2.94 2.62 -10.34
C TRP A 89 -1.83 3.45 -10.95
N SER A 90 -1.35 3.05 -12.12
CA SER A 90 -0.56 3.93 -12.99
C SER A 90 -1.43 5.07 -13.54
N PRO A 91 -0.83 6.18 -14.01
CA PRO A 91 -1.58 7.34 -14.48
C PRO A 91 -2.57 7.03 -15.63
N SER A 92 -2.25 6.09 -16.52
CA SER A 92 -3.20 5.67 -17.56
C SER A 92 -4.24 4.66 -17.08
N GLY A 93 -3.99 3.99 -15.95
CA GLY A 93 -4.78 2.85 -15.48
C GLY A 93 -4.42 1.51 -16.10
N ASN A 94 -3.32 1.42 -16.86
CA ASN A 94 -2.89 0.15 -17.47
C ASN A 94 -2.19 -0.78 -16.47
N TRP A 95 -1.56 -0.22 -15.44
CA TRP A 95 -0.83 -0.99 -14.43
C TRP A 95 -1.36 -0.76 -13.03
N ILE A 96 -1.19 -1.78 -12.18
CA ILE A 96 -1.40 -1.70 -10.74
C ILE A 96 -0.11 -2.13 -10.04
N ALA A 97 0.48 -1.23 -9.25
CA ALA A 97 1.64 -1.52 -8.41
C ALA A 97 1.21 -1.99 -7.02
N PHE A 98 1.76 -3.08 -6.52
CA PHE A 98 1.53 -3.58 -5.16
C PHE A 98 2.66 -4.48 -4.66
N LEU A 99 2.62 -4.86 -3.38
CA LEU A 99 3.54 -5.81 -2.76
C LEU A 99 2.82 -7.13 -2.43
N LEU A 100 3.51 -8.25 -2.57
CA LEU A 100 3.02 -9.53 -2.07
C LEU A 100 3.56 -9.80 -0.66
N ASP A 101 2.78 -10.51 0.14
CA ASP A 101 3.19 -10.99 1.46
C ASP A 101 3.90 -12.35 1.31
N HIS A 102 5.23 -12.28 1.28
CA HIS A 102 6.09 -13.46 1.18
C HIS A 102 6.30 -14.17 2.53
N ASN A 103 5.85 -13.59 3.66
CA ASN A 103 5.98 -14.22 4.98
C ASN A 103 5.05 -15.44 5.14
N SER A 104 4.16 -15.67 4.18
CA SER A 104 3.33 -16.87 4.09
C SER A 104 4.09 -18.10 3.57
N ILE A 105 5.33 -17.93 3.08
CA ILE A 105 6.21 -19.04 2.70
C ILE A 105 7.02 -19.46 3.94
N PRO A 106 6.80 -20.67 4.49
CA PRO A 106 7.61 -21.16 5.60
C PRO A 106 9.06 -21.37 5.12
N SER A 107 9.93 -20.42 5.42
CA SER A 107 11.37 -20.57 5.22
C SER A 107 11.96 -21.39 6.38
N SER A 108 12.89 -22.30 6.05
CA SER A 108 13.64 -23.07 7.07
C SER A 108 14.49 -22.16 7.96
N ASP A 109 14.86 -20.99 7.46
CA ASP A 109 15.57 -19.94 8.19
C ASP A 109 14.66 -18.75 8.46
N LYS A 110 13.99 -18.76 9.62
CA LYS A 110 13.13 -17.66 10.14
C LYS A 110 13.82 -16.28 10.22
N TYR A 111 15.13 -16.21 9.99
CA TYR A 111 15.96 -15.02 10.12
C TYR A 111 16.54 -14.51 8.80
N SER A 112 16.28 -15.18 7.67
CA SER A 112 16.78 -14.77 6.36
C SER A 112 15.75 -13.86 5.69
N LYS A 113 16.01 -12.55 5.67
CA LYS A 113 15.19 -11.60 4.91
C LYS A 113 15.31 -11.91 3.41
N VAL A 114 14.19 -12.31 2.81
CA VAL A 114 14.07 -12.57 1.37
C VAL A 114 14.09 -11.24 0.62
N ASN A 115 14.49 -11.27 -0.66
CA ASN A 115 14.32 -10.08 -1.50
C ASN A 115 12.83 -9.76 -1.62
N GLU A 116 12.51 -8.48 -1.47
CA GLU A 116 11.18 -7.94 -1.69
C GLU A 116 11.04 -7.53 -3.16
N TYR A 117 9.82 -7.64 -3.67
CA TYR A 117 9.50 -7.26 -5.05
C TYR A 117 8.26 -6.38 -5.08
N ILE A 118 8.36 -5.25 -5.78
CA ILE A 118 7.16 -4.50 -6.19
C ILE A 118 6.62 -5.16 -7.45
N TYR A 119 5.38 -5.62 -7.42
CA TYR A 119 4.73 -6.24 -8.57
C TYR A 119 3.91 -5.21 -9.32
N LEU A 120 4.12 -5.14 -10.63
CA LEU A 120 3.22 -4.43 -11.54
C LEU A 120 2.33 -5.44 -12.25
N TYR A 121 1.04 -5.21 -12.19
CA TYR A 121 0.04 -6.04 -12.87
C TYR A 121 -0.59 -5.27 -14.02
N SER A 122 -0.49 -5.81 -15.23
CA SER A 122 -1.11 -5.26 -16.44
C SER A 122 -2.58 -5.62 -16.48
N VAL A 123 -3.45 -4.61 -16.49
CA VAL A 123 -4.90 -4.80 -16.62
C VAL A 123 -5.31 -5.20 -18.04
N ILE A 124 -4.47 -4.89 -19.04
CA ILE A 124 -4.76 -5.22 -20.45
C ILE A 124 -4.34 -6.66 -20.76
N SER A 125 -3.12 -7.05 -20.40
CA SER A 125 -2.55 -8.37 -20.75
C SER A 125 -2.68 -9.42 -19.65
N ASN A 126 -3.09 -9.04 -18.44
CA ASN A 126 -3.07 -9.89 -17.23
C ASN A 126 -1.66 -10.41 -16.86
N GLU A 127 -0.61 -9.74 -17.34
CA GLU A 127 0.78 -10.09 -17.06
C GLU A 127 1.29 -9.43 -15.78
N TRP A 128 2.31 -10.06 -15.20
CA TRP A 128 2.96 -9.63 -13.98
C TRP A 128 4.41 -9.28 -14.26
N LEU A 129 4.84 -8.11 -13.81
CA LEU A 129 6.22 -7.66 -13.87
C LEU A 129 6.73 -7.45 -12.44
N PRO A 130 7.54 -8.39 -11.91
CA PRO A 130 8.20 -8.20 -10.62
C PRO A 130 9.39 -7.25 -10.75
N ILE A 131 9.52 -6.32 -9.81
CA ILE A 131 10.62 -5.38 -9.72
C ILE A 131 11.38 -5.63 -8.41
N ASP A 132 12.60 -6.14 -8.51
CA ASP A 132 13.45 -6.43 -7.35
C ASP A 132 13.89 -5.14 -6.65
N ILE A 133 13.56 -5.02 -5.36
CA ILE A 133 13.99 -3.90 -4.51
C ILE A 133 15.04 -4.32 -3.48
N GLY A 134 15.52 -5.57 -3.55
CA GLY A 134 16.50 -6.16 -2.66
C GLY A 134 15.91 -6.46 -1.29
N LYS A 135 16.72 -6.36 -0.25
CA LYS A 135 16.32 -6.66 1.15
C LYS A 135 15.73 -5.47 1.89
N GLU A 136 15.42 -4.40 1.17
CA GLU A 136 14.85 -3.20 1.77
C GLU A 136 13.33 -3.33 1.87
N THR A 137 12.74 -2.67 2.86
CA THR A 137 11.29 -2.72 3.03
C THR A 137 10.68 -1.44 2.46
N PRO A 138 9.75 -1.52 1.51
CA PRO A 138 9.10 -0.34 0.96
C PRO A 138 8.08 0.21 1.96
N LEU A 139 8.02 1.54 2.10
CA LEU A 139 7.09 2.25 2.98
C LEU A 139 5.99 2.97 2.21
N ALA A 140 6.34 3.55 1.07
CA ALA A 140 5.43 4.34 0.26
C ALA A 140 5.84 4.26 -1.22
N LEU A 141 4.87 4.46 -2.10
CA LEU A 141 5.06 4.47 -3.55
C LEU A 141 4.17 5.54 -4.16
N THR A 142 4.62 6.13 -5.26
CA THR A 142 3.83 7.02 -6.11
C THR A 142 4.31 6.91 -7.56
N TRP A 143 3.40 6.96 -8.52
CA TRP A 143 3.76 6.98 -9.93
C TRP A 143 4.26 8.37 -10.35
N SER A 144 5.10 8.41 -11.38
CA SER A 144 5.37 9.63 -12.17
C SER A 144 4.09 10.05 -12.92
N ASN A 145 4.16 11.10 -13.74
CA ASN A 145 3.08 11.45 -14.67
C ASN A 145 2.96 10.48 -15.87
N ASP A 146 3.79 9.45 -15.89
CA ASP A 146 3.91 8.47 -16.95
C ASP A 146 3.72 7.05 -16.37
N ASP A 147 3.47 6.08 -17.25
CA ASP A 147 3.34 4.66 -16.88
C ASP A 147 4.68 3.93 -16.80
N PHE A 148 5.80 4.65 -16.95
CA PHE A 148 7.13 4.06 -17.11
C PHE A 148 8.03 4.35 -15.92
N SER A 149 7.65 5.27 -15.04
CA SER A 149 8.44 5.69 -13.92
C SER A 149 7.60 5.70 -12.66
N LEU A 150 8.19 5.23 -11.56
CA LEU A 150 7.61 5.33 -10.24
C LEU A 150 8.68 5.70 -9.21
N TYR A 151 8.24 6.35 -8.15
CA TYR A 151 9.06 6.66 -6.99
C TYR A 151 8.60 5.80 -5.83
N PHE A 152 9.55 5.31 -5.05
CA PHE A 152 9.25 4.55 -3.86
C PHE A 152 10.25 4.88 -2.76
N VAL A 153 9.77 4.73 -1.53
CA VAL A 153 10.54 4.94 -0.32
C VAL A 153 10.86 3.58 0.25
N THR A 154 12.12 3.38 0.62
CA THR A 154 12.54 2.24 1.41
C THR A 154 13.13 2.66 2.74
N PHE A 155 13.08 1.75 3.70
CA PHE A 155 13.92 1.80 4.88
C PHE A 155 14.73 0.52 5.01
N ALA A 156 15.97 0.68 5.46
CA ALA A 156 16.85 -0.44 5.77
C ALA A 156 16.49 -0.97 7.16
N SER A 157 15.60 -1.95 7.23
CA SER A 157 15.42 -2.74 8.45
C SER A 157 16.65 -3.62 8.65
N MET A 158 17.35 -3.42 9.76
CA MET A 158 18.47 -4.26 10.20
C MET A 158 18.04 -5.72 10.33
N SER A 159 18.95 -6.65 10.08
CA SER A 159 18.64 -8.07 10.25
C SER A 159 18.42 -8.40 11.74
N PRO A 160 17.52 -9.34 12.08
CA PRO A 160 17.31 -9.74 13.48
C PRO A 160 18.59 -10.20 14.21
N LYS A 161 19.60 -10.67 13.47
CA LYS A 161 20.90 -11.10 14.03
C LYS A 161 21.79 -9.90 14.38
N GLU A 162 21.84 -8.89 13.52
CA GLU A 162 22.53 -7.62 13.81
C GLU A 162 21.84 -6.91 14.96
N ASP A 163 20.50 -6.86 14.96
CA ASP A 163 19.69 -6.34 16.07
C ASP A 163 19.96 -7.08 17.38
N ALA A 164 20.01 -8.41 17.39
CA ALA A 164 20.28 -9.19 18.60
C ALA A 164 21.70 -8.99 19.13
N ASN A 165 22.68 -8.79 18.24
CA ASN A 165 24.05 -8.49 18.62
C ASN A 165 24.20 -7.05 19.15
N LEU A 166 23.56 -6.08 18.50
CA LEU A 166 23.49 -4.69 18.97
C LEU A 166 22.77 -4.61 20.32
N GLN A 167 21.64 -5.30 20.48
CA GLN A 167 20.95 -5.43 21.75
C GLN A 167 21.96 -5.83 22.82
N LYS A 168 22.62 -7.00 22.69
CA LYS A 168 23.60 -7.52 23.66
C LYS A 168 24.70 -6.51 24.05
N VAL A 169 25.13 -5.64 23.14
CA VAL A 169 26.17 -4.64 23.37
C VAL A 169 25.60 -3.37 24.03
N GLU A 170 24.39 -2.93 23.66
CA GLU A 170 23.76 -1.68 24.09
C GLU A 170 22.87 -1.81 25.35
N TRP A 171 22.67 -3.02 25.90
CA TRP A 171 21.91 -3.27 27.15
C TRP A 171 22.39 -2.48 28.40
N LYS A 172 23.41 -1.61 28.28
CA LYS A 172 23.87 -0.73 29.37
C LYS A 172 23.09 0.59 29.48
N ASP A 173 22.36 1.03 28.46
CA ASP A 173 21.56 2.27 28.54
C ASP A 173 20.29 2.23 27.67
N VAL A 174 19.13 2.13 28.33
CA VAL A 174 17.79 2.03 27.71
C VAL A 174 17.40 3.32 26.96
N ILE A 175 17.93 4.48 27.36
CA ILE A 175 17.61 5.77 26.73
C ILE A 175 18.38 5.90 25.42
N GLN A 176 19.68 5.58 25.44
CA GLN A 176 20.51 5.56 24.23
C GLN A 176 19.97 4.56 23.20
N TYR A 177 19.53 3.37 23.63
CA TYR A 177 18.90 2.39 22.73
C TYR A 177 17.60 2.90 22.07
N ARG A 178 16.73 3.59 22.82
CA ARG A 178 15.50 4.18 22.25
C ARG A 178 15.80 5.34 21.30
N LEU A 179 16.90 6.06 21.53
CA LEU A 179 17.36 7.14 20.65
C LEU A 179 18.15 6.59 19.45
N SER A 180 18.90 5.49 19.58
CA SER A 180 19.68 4.88 18.48
C SER A 180 18.77 4.25 17.42
N LYS A 181 17.66 3.64 17.82
CA LYS A 181 16.59 3.20 16.90
C LYS A 181 15.91 4.34 16.12
N SER A 182 16.05 5.60 16.56
CA SER A 182 15.49 6.75 15.83
C SER A 182 16.34 7.22 14.65
N ASN A 183 17.52 6.63 14.43
CA ASN A 183 18.37 6.90 13.25
C ASN A 183 17.94 6.15 11.98
N GLU A 184 16.74 5.57 11.93
CA GLU A 184 16.17 4.94 10.74
C GLU A 184 15.71 6.01 9.73
N GLY A 185 16.64 6.42 8.87
CA GLY A 185 16.34 7.26 7.72
C GLY A 185 15.60 6.50 6.62
N SER A 186 15.02 7.24 5.68
CA SER A 186 14.40 6.71 4.47
C SER A 186 15.23 7.01 3.23
N SER A 187 15.22 6.08 2.28
CA SER A 187 15.84 6.24 0.97
C SER A 187 14.75 6.38 -0.08
N ILE A 188 14.79 7.48 -0.83
CA ILE A 188 13.88 7.74 -1.93
C ILE A 188 14.55 7.25 -3.21
N HIS A 189 13.86 6.39 -3.93
CA HIS A 189 14.33 5.81 -5.19
C HIS A 189 13.35 6.12 -6.32
N ARG A 190 13.88 6.14 -7.55
CA ARG A 190 13.12 6.15 -8.80
C ARG A 190 13.38 4.85 -9.54
N ILE A 191 12.35 4.27 -10.13
CA ILE A 191 12.47 3.16 -11.07
C ILE A 191 11.97 3.63 -12.41
N ASP A 192 12.73 3.36 -13.46
CA ASP A 192 12.32 3.51 -14.85
C ASP A 192 12.15 2.11 -15.47
N ILE A 193 11.04 1.91 -16.16
CA ILE A 193 10.56 0.67 -16.75
C ILE A 193 10.68 0.82 -18.26
N GLU A 194 11.58 0.06 -18.85
CA GLU A 194 11.82 0.03 -20.29
C GLU A 194 11.19 -1.23 -20.88
N THR A 195 10.10 -1.07 -21.63
CA THR A 195 9.44 -2.16 -22.36
C THR A 195 9.94 -2.21 -23.80
N ASN A 196 10.73 -3.24 -24.12
CA ASN A 196 11.05 -3.60 -25.50
C ASN A 196 10.11 -4.71 -25.97
N ASN A 197 9.97 -4.90 -27.29
CA ASN A 197 9.01 -5.81 -27.94
C ASN A 197 8.97 -7.28 -27.41
N GLN A 198 9.91 -7.70 -26.56
CA GLN A 198 9.94 -9.03 -25.96
C GLN A 198 10.36 -9.06 -24.47
N THR A 199 10.88 -7.98 -23.90
CA THR A 199 11.38 -7.97 -22.52
C THR A 199 11.16 -6.61 -21.86
N SER A 200 10.75 -6.64 -20.59
CA SER A 200 10.73 -5.46 -19.73
C SER A 200 12.02 -5.43 -18.91
N SER A 201 12.72 -4.30 -18.88
CA SER A 201 13.87 -4.09 -18.01
C SER A 201 13.61 -2.91 -17.09
N THR A 202 14.19 -2.93 -15.89
CA THR A 202 13.99 -1.88 -14.91
C THR A 202 15.33 -1.30 -14.47
N LYS A 203 15.43 0.03 -14.44
CA LYS A 203 16.60 0.74 -13.91
C LYS A 203 16.20 1.46 -12.63
N ARG A 204 17.00 1.26 -11.58
CA ARG A 204 16.78 1.89 -10.27
C ARG A 204 17.81 3.00 -10.03
N TYR A 205 17.32 4.13 -9.54
CA TYR A 205 18.13 5.29 -9.18
C TYR A 205 17.86 5.67 -7.72
N LEU A 206 18.92 5.91 -6.94
CA LEU A 206 18.78 6.58 -5.64
C LEU A 206 18.64 8.08 -5.88
N ILE A 207 17.55 8.67 -5.39
CA ILE A 207 17.28 10.10 -5.47
C ILE A 207 17.86 10.80 -4.24
N LYS A 208 17.44 10.40 -3.04
CA LYS A 208 17.85 11.08 -1.80
C LYS A 208 17.69 10.18 -0.59
N ASN A 209 18.65 10.27 0.33
CA ASN A 209 18.49 9.75 1.70
C ASN A 209 18.05 10.87 2.62
N VAL A 210 17.06 10.61 3.47
CA VAL A 210 16.56 11.54 4.49
C VAL A 210 16.69 10.90 5.88
N PRO A 211 16.98 11.69 6.93
CA PRO A 211 17.24 11.15 8.27
C PRO A 211 15.96 10.86 9.09
N PHE A 212 14.81 10.71 8.42
CA PHE A 212 13.52 10.44 9.05
C PHE A 212 12.72 9.45 8.20
N LEU A 213 11.72 8.80 8.80
CA LEU A 213 10.83 7.90 8.09
C LEU A 213 9.81 8.67 7.25
N ILE A 214 9.66 8.27 5.99
CA ILE A 214 8.59 8.76 5.11
C ILE A 214 7.48 7.72 5.09
N THR A 215 6.29 8.11 5.52
CA THR A 215 5.10 7.25 5.61
C THR A 215 4.19 7.39 4.40
N GLU A 216 4.21 8.55 3.74
CA GLU A 216 3.43 8.82 2.54
C GLU A 216 4.25 9.62 1.54
N LEU A 217 4.07 9.29 0.27
CA LEU A 217 4.80 9.86 -0.85
C LEU A 217 3.79 10.26 -1.94
N LEU A 218 3.91 11.49 -2.41
CA LEU A 218 3.06 12.03 -3.49
C LEU A 218 3.93 12.73 -4.53
N PHE A 219 3.71 12.41 -5.80
CA PHE A 219 4.30 13.13 -6.91
C PHE A 219 3.41 14.29 -7.37
N VAL A 220 4.02 15.45 -7.60
CA VAL A 220 3.36 16.67 -8.08
C VAL A 220 3.84 16.95 -9.52
N PRO A 221 3.02 16.64 -10.56
CA PRO A 221 3.47 16.67 -11.94
C PRO A 221 3.94 18.05 -12.43
N PHE A 222 3.17 19.10 -12.17
CA PHE A 222 3.45 20.43 -12.72
C PHE A 222 4.73 21.08 -12.20
N GLU A 223 5.10 20.76 -10.97
CA GLU A 223 6.28 21.35 -10.31
C GLU A 223 7.49 20.40 -10.33
N GLU A 224 7.32 19.15 -10.79
CA GLU A 224 8.30 18.07 -10.67
C GLU A 224 8.85 17.97 -9.23
N LYS A 225 7.93 17.85 -8.27
CA LYS A 225 8.26 17.71 -6.85
C LYS A 225 7.70 16.44 -6.26
N LEU A 226 8.35 15.97 -5.21
CA LEU A 226 7.80 14.97 -4.30
C LEU A 226 7.37 15.66 -3.01
N VAL A 227 6.14 15.40 -2.58
CA VAL A 227 5.66 15.74 -1.24
C VAL A 227 5.78 14.50 -0.37
N LEU A 228 6.34 14.68 0.81
CA LEU A 228 6.71 13.63 1.75
C LEU A 228 5.98 13.90 3.05
N MET A 229 5.27 12.91 3.59
CA MET A 229 4.80 12.94 4.97
C MET A 229 5.76 12.13 5.83
N SER A 230 6.21 12.71 6.93
CA SER A 230 6.99 12.01 7.94
C SER A 230 6.26 11.95 9.26
N PHE A 231 6.50 10.88 9.99
CA PHE A 231 6.00 10.67 11.34
C PHE A 231 7.17 10.48 12.31
N SER A 232 7.13 11.14 13.47
CA SER A 232 8.17 10.96 14.48
C SER A 232 8.07 9.56 15.11
N THR A 233 9.16 8.80 15.04
CA THR A 233 9.28 7.49 15.71
C THR A 233 9.48 7.61 17.22
N VAL A 234 9.75 8.82 17.73
CA VAL A 234 9.87 9.08 19.16
C VAL A 234 8.46 9.15 19.77
N PHE A 235 8.15 8.19 20.65
CA PHE A 235 6.84 8.03 21.30
C PHE A 235 6.31 9.33 21.95
N ALA A 236 7.22 10.15 22.50
CA ALA A 236 6.89 11.44 23.13
C ALA A 236 6.51 12.55 22.13
N LYS A 237 6.67 12.31 20.82
CA LYS A 237 6.38 13.25 19.73
C LYS A 237 5.51 12.61 18.64
N MET A 238 4.79 11.53 18.95
CA MET A 238 3.93 10.82 17.99
C MET A 238 2.82 11.70 17.39
N ASP A 239 2.54 12.87 17.94
CA ASP A 239 1.54 13.79 17.37
C ASP A 239 2.13 14.76 16.33
N VAL A 240 3.45 14.72 16.09
CA VAL A 240 4.12 15.64 15.16
C VAL A 240 4.22 14.98 13.78
N ILE A 241 3.25 15.29 12.93
CA ILE A 241 3.32 15.04 11.49
C ILE A 241 4.02 16.21 10.84
N GLU A 242 5.04 15.92 10.04
CA GLU A 242 5.74 16.94 9.26
C GLU A 242 5.61 16.64 7.78
N ILE A 243 5.41 17.69 7.00
CA ILE A 243 5.28 17.59 5.54
C ILE A 243 6.49 18.28 4.94
N TYR A 244 7.11 17.64 3.97
CA TYR A 244 8.26 18.17 3.24
C TYR A 244 7.99 18.17 1.74
N SER A 245 8.63 19.09 1.02
CA SER A 245 8.73 19.09 -0.44
C SER A 245 10.17 18.89 -0.88
N LEU A 246 10.37 18.00 -1.84
CA LEU A 246 11.64 17.73 -2.50
C LEU A 246 11.53 18.10 -3.98
N ASN A 247 12.40 18.99 -4.46
CA ASN A 247 12.46 19.36 -5.87
C ASN A 247 13.28 18.33 -6.67
N LEU A 248 12.69 17.73 -7.71
CA LEU A 248 13.39 16.71 -8.50
C LEU A 248 14.42 17.29 -9.47
N LYS A 249 14.31 18.57 -9.86
CA LYS A 249 15.32 19.29 -10.66
C LYS A 249 16.54 19.67 -9.82
N ASN A 250 16.35 19.85 -8.52
CA ASN A 250 17.43 20.11 -7.57
C ASN A 250 17.22 19.33 -6.27
N VAL A 251 17.66 18.08 -6.28
CA VAL A 251 17.45 17.11 -5.19
C VAL A 251 18.18 17.50 -3.90
N SER A 252 19.10 18.47 -3.93
CA SER A 252 19.71 19.00 -2.70
C SER A 252 18.70 19.76 -1.83
N THR A 253 17.72 20.42 -2.45
CA THR A 253 16.75 21.28 -1.78
C THR A 253 15.57 20.47 -1.21
N LEU A 254 15.52 20.35 0.12
CA LEU A 254 14.39 19.79 0.87
C LEU A 254 13.79 20.90 1.72
N SER A 255 12.52 21.23 1.50
CA SER A 255 11.82 22.30 2.22
C SER A 255 10.73 21.71 3.12
N ARG A 256 10.68 22.10 4.38
CA ARG A 256 9.58 21.77 5.28
C ARG A 256 8.38 22.67 4.98
N LEU A 257 7.20 22.08 4.88
CA LEU A 257 5.93 22.75 4.59
C LEU A 257 5.05 22.95 5.82
N THR A 258 5.25 22.19 6.90
CA THR A 258 4.52 22.40 8.16
C THR A 258 5.11 23.56 8.96
N SER A 259 4.27 24.51 9.38
CA SER A 259 4.62 25.52 10.39
C SER A 259 4.56 24.91 11.78
N ASN A 260 5.43 25.39 12.68
CA ASN A 260 5.33 25.11 14.11
C ASN A 260 4.54 26.26 14.74
N ASP A 261 3.23 26.29 14.55
CA ASP A 261 2.34 27.23 15.26
C ASP A 261 1.74 26.57 16.49
#